data_AF-A0A7W6DF19-F1
#
_entry.id   AF-A0A7W6DF19-F1
#
_cell.length_a   1.000
_cell.length_b   1.000
_cell.length_c   1.000
_cell.angle_alpha   90.00
_cell.angle_beta   90.00
_cell.angle_gamma   90.00
#
_symmetry.space_group_name_H-M   'P 1'
#
loop_
_entity.id
_entity.type
_entity.pdbx_description
1 polymer ?
#
loop_
_entity_poly.entity_id
_entity_poly.type
_entity_poly.pdbx_seq_one_letter_code
_entity_poly.pdbx_strand_id
1 'polypeptide(L)' 'MTLKAMAQEKVERAGIANYSFDQDVLVMCGVRYSIEACTCGAADCDGVRLRKILPPRLRAMQ' A
#
# COMPACT_ATOMS: atom_id res chain seq x y z
N MET A 1 3.98 -6.74 15.79
CA MET A 1 4.13 -6.24 14.41
C MET A 1 2.97 -5.31 14.09
N THR A 2 3.22 -4.22 13.38
CA THR A 2 2.17 -3.29 12.91
C THR A 2 1.89 -3.52 11.43
N LEU A 3 0.71 -3.12 10.94
CA LEU A 3 0.36 -3.18 9.51
C LEU A 3 1.38 -2.41 8.65
N LYS A 4 1.88 -1.29 9.16
CA LYS A 4 2.92 -0.48 8.51
C LYS A 4 4.24 -1.25 8.33
N ALA A 5 4.69 -1.98 9.35
CA ALA A 5 5.92 -2.77 9.25
C ALA A 5 5.79 -3.90 8.21
N MET A 6 4.66 -4.62 8.20
CA MET A 6 4.40 -5.66 7.20
C MET A 6 4.29 -5.09 5.78
N ALA A 7 3.66 -3.93 5.62
CA ALA A 7 3.62 -3.23 4.34
C ALA A 7 5.04 -2.83 3.88
N GLN A 8 5.87 -2.31 4.78
CA GLN A 8 7.24 -1.92 4.48
C GLN A 8 8.06 -3.12 3.97
N GLU A 9 8.03 -4.25 4.69
CA GLU A 9 8.74 -5.47 4.26
C GLU A 9 8.30 -5.92 2.87
N LYS A 10 6.99 -5.85 2.57
CA LYS A 10 6.44 -6.19 1.26
C LYS A 10 6.97 -5.28 0.14
N VAL A 11 7.07 -3.97 0.40
CA VAL A 11 7.59 -2.98 -0.57
C VAL A 11 9.09 -3.17 -0.81
N GLU A 12 9.86 -3.39 0.26
CA GLU A 12 11.30 -3.63 0.18
C GLU A 12 11.63 -4.94 -0.54
N ARG A 13 10.89 -6.01 -0.27
CA ARG A 13 11.02 -7.29 -1.01
C ARG A 13 10.70 -7.16 -2.50
N ALA A 14 9.80 -6.24 -2.86
CA ALA A 14 9.48 -5.95 -4.25
C ALA A 14 10.54 -5.06 -4.95
N GLY A 15 11.56 -4.59 -4.23
CA GLY A 15 12.61 -3.71 -4.78
C GLY A 15 12.12 -2.30 -5.11
N ILE A 16 11.01 -1.86 -4.52
CA ILE A 16 10.45 -0.53 -4.74
C ILE A 16 11.19 0.45 -3.83
N ALA A 17 12.05 1.28 -4.40
CA ALA A 17 12.79 2.30 -3.65
C ALA A 17 12.03 3.62 -3.48
N ASN A 18 11.10 3.93 -4.39
CA ASN A 18 10.33 5.17 -4.38
C ASN A 18 8.99 5.00 -3.63
N TYR A 19 9.08 4.94 -2.30
CA TYR A 19 7.92 4.92 -1.42
C TYR A 19 8.09 5.77 -0.18
N SER A 20 6.97 6.18 0.41
CA SER A 20 6.92 6.86 1.70
C SER A 20 5.62 6.50 2.43
N PHE A 21 5.59 6.77 3.73
CA PHE A 21 4.38 6.62 4.54
C PHE A 21 3.88 8.00 4.99
N ASP A 22 2.63 8.30 4.67
CA ASP A 22 1.87 9.43 5.17
C ASP A 22 0.86 8.92 6.19
N GLN A 23 1.21 8.98 7.49
CA GLN A 23 0.48 8.32 8.57
C GLN A 23 0.32 6.79 8.30
N ASP A 24 -0.90 6.34 8.02
CA ASP A 24 -1.29 4.96 7.69
C ASP A 24 -1.49 4.73 6.18
N VAL A 25 -1.15 5.73 5.35
CA VAL A 25 -1.21 5.65 3.88
C VAL A 25 0.19 5.40 3.34
N LEU A 26 0.33 4.32 2.57
CA LEU A 26 1.54 4.02 1.81
C LEU A 26 1.46 4.75 0.47
N VAL A 27 2.44 5.58 0.17
CA VAL A 27 2.60 6.24 -1.13
C VAL A 27 3.73 5.55 -1.88
N MET A 28 3.43 4.92 -3.02
CA MET A 28 4.42 4.28 -3.89
C MET A 28 4.33 4.88 -5.29
N CYS A 29 5.43 5.40 -5.81
CA CYS A 29 5.49 6.01 -7.14
C CYS A 29 4.37 7.06 -7.38
N GLY A 30 4.02 7.85 -6.35
CA GLY A 30 2.96 8.86 -6.40
C GLY A 30 1.53 8.32 -6.26
N VAL A 31 1.35 7.00 -6.14
CA VAL A 31 0.05 6.36 -5.91
C VAL A 31 -0.16 6.10 -4.42
N ARG A 32 -1.31 6.51 -3.88
CA ARG A 32 -1.68 6.29 -2.47
C ARG A 32 -2.37 4.94 -2.28
N TYR A 33 -2.05 4.26 -1.19
CA TYR A 33 -2.61 2.96 -0.82
C TYR A 33 -3.01 2.97 0.65
N SER A 34 -4.21 2.47 0.97
CA SER A 34 -4.58 2.11 2.33
C SER A 34 -4.02 0.73 2.66
N ILE A 35 -3.57 0.58 3.90
CA ILE A 35 -2.97 -0.65 4.41
C ILE A 35 -4.02 -1.39 5.24
N GLU A 36 -4.40 -2.58 4.83
CA GLU A 36 -5.43 -3.40 5.49
C GLU A 36 -4.82 -4.74 5.95
N ALA A 37 -5.30 -5.29 7.06
CA ALA A 37 -4.95 -6.65 7.47
C ALA A 37 -5.47 -7.66 6.43
N CYS A 38 -4.64 -8.63 6.04
CA CYS A 38 -5.04 -9.71 5.16
C CYS A 38 -5.04 -11.05 5.90
N THR A 39 -6.16 -11.76 5.83
CA THR A 39 -6.36 -13.07 6.50
C THR A 39 -6.66 -14.18 5.49
N CYS A 40 -6.24 -14.03 4.23
CA CYS A 40 -6.57 -14.98 3.17
C CYS A 40 -5.96 -16.38 3.35
N GLY A 41 -5.04 -16.57 4.29
CA GLY A 41 -4.46 -17.87 4.64
C GLY A 41 -3.54 -18.47 3.57
N ALA A 42 -3.20 -17.72 2.52
CA ALA A 42 -2.27 -18.17 1.49
C ALA A 42 -0.83 -18.21 2.04
N ALA A 43 -0.06 -19.21 1.61
CA ALA A 43 1.32 -19.41 2.06
C ALA A 43 2.24 -18.20 1.77
N ASP A 44 1.98 -17.47 0.68
CA ASP A 44 2.75 -16.29 0.27
C ASP A 44 2.08 -14.96 0.66
N CYS A 45 1.14 -14.98 1.61
CA CYS A 45 0.51 -13.76 2.09
C CYS A 45 1.33 -13.15 3.23
N ASP A 46 1.86 -11.95 3.03
CA ASP A 46 2.56 -11.16 4.06
C ASP A 46 1.63 -10.63 5.17
N GLY A 47 0.41 -11.15 5.31
CA GLY A 47 -0.58 -10.69 6.30
C GLY A 47 -1.15 -9.29 6.06
N VAL A 48 -0.82 -8.66 4.94
CA VAL A 48 -1.19 -7.28 4.60
C VAL A 48 -1.71 -7.15 3.16
N ARG A 49 -2.73 -6.33 2.98
CA ARG A 49 -3.32 -5.98 1.69
C ARG A 49 -3.15 -4.48 1.44
N LEU A 50 -2.71 -4.13 0.24
CA LEU A 50 -2.60 -2.75 -0.21
C LEU A 50 -3.78 -2.44 -1.14
N ARG A 51 -4.62 -1.48 -0.75
CA ARG A 51 -5.76 -1.05 -1.56
C ARG A 51 -5.50 0.34 -2.12
N LYS A 52 -5.43 0.44 -3.45
CA LYS A 52 -5.20 1.72 -4.14
C LYS A 52 -6.30 2.70 -3.78
N ILE A 53 -5.91 3.82 -3.20
CA ILE A 53 -6.77 4.98 -2.99
C ILE A 53 -6.76 5.73 -4.32
N LEU A 54 -7.82 5.56 -5.10
CA LEU A 54 -8.00 6.37 -6.29
C LEU A 54 -8.20 7.81 -5.81
N PRO A 55 -7.41 8.79 -6.30
CA PRO A 55 -7.82 10.17 -6.11
C PRO A 55 -9.22 10.32 -6.70
N PRO A 56 -10.09 11.18 -6.12
CA PRO A 56 -11.34 11.50 -6.77
C PRO A 56 -10.99 11.86 -8.21
N ARG A 57 -11.63 11.19 -9.19
CA ARG A 57 -11.49 11.57 -10.59
C ARG A 57 -11.89 13.04 -10.64
N LEU A 58 -10.93 13.95 -10.68
CA LEU A 58 -11.14 15.29 -11.18
C LEU A 58 -11.74 15.05 -12.56
N ARG A 59 -13.05 15.26 -12.67
CA ARG A 59 -13.69 15.41 -13.97
C ARG A 59 -12.80 16.38 -14.72
N ALA A 60 -12.21 15.92 -15.82
CA ALA A 60 -11.66 16.85 -16.79
C ALA A 60 -12.79 17.83 -17.10
N MET A 61 -12.66 19.08 -16.65
CA MET A 61 -13.44 20.16 -17.22
C MET A 61 -13.00 20.21 -18.67
N GLN A 62 -13.92 19.78 -19.53
CA GLN A 62 -13.88 19.99 -20.97
C GLN A 62 -13.90 21.50 -21.25
#